data_AF-A0A940H1F9-F1
#
_entry.id   AF-A0A940H1F9-F1
#
_cell.length_a   1.000
_cell.length_b   1.000
_cell.length_c   1.000
_cell.angle_alpha   90.00
_cell.angle_beta   90.00
_cell.angle_gamma   90.00
#
_symmetry.space_group_name_H-M   'P 1'
#
loop_
_entity.id
_entity.type
_entity.pdbx_description
1 polymer ?
#
loop_
_entity_poly.entity_id
_entity_poly.type
_entity_poly.pdbx_seq_one_letter_code
_entity_poly.pdbx_strand_id
1 'polypeptide(L)'
;MKNAILNLSFIALATALSPAAHAQVAAAEEVVLVGAQGHDIHADHNTSGLRIYASPTLTTTPDTAVIQVFGNASTLPGAIYIDSGAHNLGGIFFRTAGTGGTITERMRINPAGNVGIGTPFPTKKLEVAGSMKLSGTGNGVYFPDGSFLGSATGTWGNLSGQNAWTGQNTFVNGLSSNGVAITNVGNPVSATDAVNKAYADANFVKFVPGAEQLSVGDANGTAPMINLRGGSTCCSGPGGHTPAWFKVFQNGSFVATGNLGIGVSPMQGKGYRTSWDSYKGAFRSGYADAEWDDANVGFFSWAGGSNSTAIGLYALAFGDTNSAESTSSIVFGSGNQVKGAAGFSAGAGNRVCDTYGVALGNNAKSGGPLINGKCDPDSFNIHGLAAVAIGYNVTANQDHTTAMGKFASNNNFSGTFVWSDGSATASADTFNNTANNEFAARATGGFRFRTNLAGTTGCNLPAGSGVWNCTSSRTTKQNFATVNGEELLAKVRAMPITTWNYTSEGAQVRHLGPVAEDFFQAFGLGVGNTSIGIQDLAGVSLAAVKALEERTAELQAKSVEVETLRTELGAMRSANEALEKRLEAIEASLKATPKQ
;
A
#
# COMPACT_ATOMS: atom_id res chain seq x y z
N MET A 1 -50.36 -59.78 -160.21
CA MET A 1 -51.57 -60.12 -159.43
C MET A 1 -51.21 -60.14 -157.94
N LYS A 2 -52.16 -59.83 -157.02
CA LYS A 2 -52.09 -60.00 -155.55
C LYS A 2 -51.14 -59.08 -154.72
N ASN A 3 -51.67 -57.92 -154.30
CA ASN A 3 -51.79 -57.31 -152.94
C ASN A 3 -50.81 -57.74 -151.81
N ALA A 4 -50.38 -56.93 -150.81
CA ALA A 4 -50.60 -55.51 -150.36
C ALA A 4 -49.75 -55.23 -149.05
N ILE A 5 -49.67 -54.12 -148.25
CA ILE A 5 -49.79 -52.61 -148.23
C ILE A 5 -49.49 -52.19 -146.74
N LEU A 6 -48.78 -51.12 -146.30
CA LEU A 6 -47.87 -50.13 -146.94
C LEU A 6 -46.74 -49.62 -145.97
N ASN A 7 -46.65 -48.32 -145.58
CA ASN A 7 -45.41 -47.67 -145.04
C ASN A 7 -45.64 -46.26 -144.34
N LEU A 8 -44.56 -45.56 -143.92
CA LEU A 8 -44.31 -44.09 -143.68
C LEU A 8 -44.45 -43.49 -142.24
N SER A 9 -43.79 -42.37 -141.81
CA SER A 9 -42.47 -41.70 -142.10
C SER A 9 -42.17 -40.44 -141.19
N PHE A 10 -40.96 -39.84 -141.27
CA PHE A 10 -40.40 -38.68 -140.52
C PHE A 10 -40.56 -37.27 -141.19
N ILE A 11 -40.35 -36.13 -140.47
CA ILE A 11 -39.76 -34.82 -140.94
C ILE A 11 -39.52 -33.77 -139.78
N ALA A 12 -38.95 -32.57 -140.04
CA ALA A 12 -37.98 -31.85 -139.18
C ALA A 12 -38.19 -30.33 -138.80
N LEU A 13 -37.41 -29.87 -137.79
CA LEU A 13 -36.67 -28.59 -137.58
C LEU A 13 -37.32 -27.16 -137.62
N ALA A 14 -37.17 -26.38 -136.52
CA ALA A 14 -37.06 -24.89 -136.46
C ALA A 14 -36.60 -24.39 -135.04
N THR A 15 -36.29 -23.08 -134.84
CA THR A 15 -35.61 -22.54 -133.62
C THR A 15 -36.18 -21.21 -133.05
N ALA A 16 -36.15 -21.01 -131.71
CA ALA A 16 -35.86 -19.73 -130.99
C ALA A 16 -35.98 -19.79 -129.44
N LEU A 17 -35.11 -19.01 -128.75
CA LEU A 17 -35.22 -18.47 -127.36
C LEU A 17 -35.22 -19.43 -126.13
N SER A 18 -34.92 -18.87 -124.95
CA SER A 18 -34.76 -19.54 -123.64
C SER A 18 -35.65 -18.88 -122.56
N PRO A 19 -35.92 -19.53 -121.39
CA PRO A 19 -34.96 -19.50 -120.28
C PRO A 19 -34.93 -20.74 -119.35
N ALA A 20 -33.99 -20.75 -118.39
CA ALA A 20 -34.05 -21.43 -117.08
C ALA A 20 -34.56 -22.89 -117.02
N ALA A 21 -33.71 -23.85 -117.40
CA ALA A 21 -33.94 -25.28 -117.17
C ALA A 21 -33.79 -25.69 -115.69
N HIS A 22 -34.75 -25.32 -114.84
CA HIS A 22 -34.98 -26.07 -113.59
C HIS A 22 -35.59 -27.43 -113.95
N ALA A 23 -34.90 -28.51 -113.63
CA ALA A 23 -35.43 -29.87 -113.76
C ALA A 23 -36.48 -30.14 -112.67
N GLN A 24 -37.70 -29.59 -112.85
CA GLN A 24 -38.84 -29.91 -111.99
C GLN A 24 -39.37 -31.30 -112.35
N VAL A 25 -39.06 -32.29 -111.52
CA VAL A 25 -39.82 -33.54 -111.44
C VAL A 25 -41.24 -33.19 -111.00
N ALA A 26 -42.22 -33.53 -111.82
CA ALA A 26 -43.61 -33.09 -111.66
C ALA A 26 -44.52 -34.23 -111.20
N ALA A 27 -45.22 -34.00 -110.08
CA ALA A 27 -46.30 -34.82 -109.54
C ALA A 27 -45.98 -36.31 -109.25
N ALA A 28 -45.74 -36.60 -107.96
CA ALA A 28 -45.84 -37.93 -107.36
C ALA A 28 -44.85 -39.02 -107.84
N GLU A 29 -43.69 -38.66 -108.40
CA GLU A 29 -42.56 -39.59 -108.49
C GLU A 29 -41.83 -39.71 -107.14
N GLU A 30 -41.79 -40.93 -106.59
CA GLU A 30 -40.92 -41.28 -105.47
C GLU A 30 -39.50 -41.54 -106.01
N VAL A 31 -38.52 -40.71 -105.64
CA VAL A 31 -37.12 -40.88 -106.05
C VAL A 31 -36.46 -41.97 -105.20
N VAL A 32 -36.79 -43.23 -105.49
CA VAL A 32 -36.22 -44.40 -104.78
C VAL A 32 -34.81 -44.67 -105.29
N LEU A 33 -33.81 -44.31 -104.48
CA LEU A 33 -32.40 -44.54 -104.78
C LEU A 33 -32.01 -45.99 -104.44
N VAL A 34 -32.22 -46.90 -105.40
CA VAL A 34 -32.01 -48.35 -105.21
C VAL A 34 -30.56 -48.75 -105.54
N GLY A 35 -29.84 -49.34 -104.59
CA GLY A 35 -28.50 -49.89 -104.83
C GLY A 35 -27.70 -50.11 -103.55
N ALA A 36 -26.75 -51.04 -103.58
CA ALA A 36 -25.93 -51.44 -102.42
C ALA A 36 -24.66 -50.58 -102.24
N GLN A 37 -24.71 -49.30 -102.62
CA GLN A 37 -23.62 -48.31 -102.50
C GLN A 37 -24.21 -47.00 -101.96
N GLY A 38 -23.36 -46.09 -101.46
CA GLY A 38 -23.81 -44.78 -100.98
C GLY A 38 -24.43 -43.94 -102.10
N HIS A 39 -25.62 -43.39 -101.88
CA HIS A 39 -26.32 -42.53 -102.82
C HIS A 39 -26.21 -41.06 -102.39
N ASP A 40 -25.10 -40.43 -102.74
CA ASP A 40 -24.81 -39.04 -102.36
C ASP A 40 -25.45 -38.03 -103.31
N ILE A 41 -26.30 -37.14 -102.79
CA ILE A 41 -26.77 -35.95 -103.52
C ILE A 41 -25.68 -34.87 -103.38
N HIS A 42 -24.66 -34.95 -104.25
CA HIS A 42 -23.54 -34.01 -104.27
C HIS A 42 -23.94 -32.67 -104.92
N ALA A 43 -23.63 -31.56 -104.26
CA ALA A 43 -23.70 -30.22 -104.83
C ALA A 43 -22.31 -29.82 -105.35
N ASP A 44 -22.21 -29.62 -106.66
CA ASP A 44 -20.96 -29.38 -107.41
C ASP A 44 -20.35 -27.98 -107.22
N HIS A 45 -21.09 -27.05 -106.63
CA HIS A 45 -20.67 -25.67 -106.39
C HIS A 45 -21.04 -25.19 -104.97
N ASN A 46 -20.15 -24.41 -104.35
CA ASN A 46 -20.33 -23.84 -102.99
C ASN A 46 -21.52 -22.88 -102.83
N THR A 47 -22.22 -22.53 -103.92
CA THR A 47 -23.44 -21.72 -103.95
C THR A 47 -24.72 -22.55 -104.11
N SER A 48 -24.60 -23.84 -104.38
CA SER A 48 -25.70 -24.80 -104.49
C SER A 48 -25.97 -25.46 -103.13
N GLY A 49 -27.23 -25.77 -102.83
CA GLY A 49 -27.59 -26.44 -101.57
C GLY A 49 -28.95 -27.12 -101.63
N LEU A 50 -29.04 -28.30 -101.02
CA LEU A 50 -30.28 -29.07 -100.94
C LEU A 50 -31.33 -28.31 -100.11
N ARG A 51 -32.52 -28.15 -100.68
CA ARG A 51 -33.56 -27.24 -100.17
C ARG A 51 -34.93 -27.90 -100.26
N ILE A 52 -35.36 -28.51 -99.17
CA ILE A 52 -36.66 -29.19 -99.04
C ILE A 52 -37.69 -28.17 -98.53
N TYR A 53 -38.85 -28.11 -99.19
CA TYR A 53 -39.97 -27.23 -98.84
C TYR A 53 -41.28 -28.01 -98.75
N ALA A 54 -42.08 -27.74 -97.72
CA ALA A 54 -43.50 -28.06 -97.73
C ALA A 54 -44.26 -27.05 -98.63
N SER A 55 -45.29 -27.52 -99.32
CA SER A 55 -46.12 -26.68 -100.21
C SER A 55 -46.91 -25.62 -99.42
N PRO A 56 -47.19 -24.42 -99.98
CA PRO A 56 -47.83 -23.33 -99.23
C PRO A 56 -49.28 -23.58 -98.76
N THR A 57 -49.95 -24.61 -99.27
CA THR A 57 -51.39 -24.83 -99.05
C THR A 57 -51.69 -25.50 -97.71
N LEU A 58 -51.90 -24.67 -96.68
CA LEU A 58 -52.32 -25.09 -95.34
C LEU A 58 -53.73 -25.74 -95.33
N THR A 59 -53.81 -27.06 -95.44
CA THR A 59 -54.93 -27.84 -94.89
C THR A 59 -54.62 -28.19 -93.43
N THR A 60 -55.63 -28.15 -92.56
CA THR A 60 -55.49 -27.64 -91.19
C THR A 60 -54.75 -28.49 -90.14
N THR A 61 -54.17 -29.64 -90.49
CA THR A 61 -53.29 -30.44 -89.62
C THR A 61 -52.29 -31.28 -90.41
N PRO A 62 -51.02 -30.86 -90.56
CA PRO A 62 -49.91 -31.71 -91.00
C PRO A 62 -49.13 -32.21 -89.77
N ASP A 63 -49.37 -33.47 -89.40
CA ASP A 63 -48.86 -34.08 -88.15
C ASP A 63 -47.49 -34.80 -88.35
N THR A 64 -46.69 -34.32 -89.31
CA THR A 64 -45.45 -34.99 -89.79
C THR A 64 -44.32 -34.01 -90.07
N ALA A 65 -43.07 -34.48 -89.96
CA ALA A 65 -41.87 -33.66 -90.09
C ALA A 65 -41.46 -33.45 -91.57
N VAL A 66 -40.93 -32.25 -91.88
CA VAL A 66 -40.45 -31.89 -93.23
C VAL A 66 -39.27 -32.76 -93.70
N ILE A 67 -38.54 -33.38 -92.76
CA ILE A 67 -37.61 -34.47 -93.01
C ILE A 67 -37.91 -35.53 -91.95
N GLN A 68 -38.18 -36.78 -92.37
CA GLN A 68 -38.52 -37.87 -91.48
C GLN A 68 -37.71 -39.11 -91.86
N VAL A 69 -36.91 -39.63 -90.92
CA VAL A 69 -36.02 -40.77 -91.16
C VAL A 69 -36.48 -41.94 -90.29
N PHE A 70 -36.80 -43.06 -90.94
CA PHE A 70 -37.22 -44.29 -90.27
C PHE A 70 -36.28 -45.43 -90.63
N GLY A 71 -35.92 -46.27 -89.65
CA GLY A 71 -35.28 -47.55 -89.88
C GLY A 71 -36.26 -48.67 -89.52
N ASN A 72 -36.71 -49.45 -90.51
CA ASN A 72 -37.52 -50.64 -90.22
C ASN A 72 -36.58 -51.82 -89.88
N ALA A 73 -36.76 -52.44 -88.72
CA ALA A 73 -35.97 -53.58 -88.23
C ALA A 73 -34.44 -53.39 -88.15
N SER A 74 -33.96 -52.23 -87.69
CA SER A 74 -32.54 -52.00 -87.33
C SER A 74 -32.38 -51.67 -85.83
N THR A 75 -31.26 -52.08 -85.23
CA THR A 75 -30.87 -51.68 -83.86
C THR A 75 -30.34 -50.24 -83.78
N LEU A 76 -30.09 -49.60 -84.94
CA LEU A 76 -29.76 -48.19 -85.06
C LEU A 76 -31.00 -47.43 -85.56
N PRO A 77 -31.65 -46.57 -84.74
CA PRO A 77 -32.74 -45.73 -85.20
C PRO A 77 -32.23 -44.69 -86.22
N GLY A 78 -33.11 -44.23 -87.10
CA GLY A 78 -32.77 -43.28 -88.17
C GLY A 78 -32.20 -41.97 -87.64
N ALA A 79 -30.89 -41.76 -87.81
CA ALA A 79 -30.18 -40.59 -87.33
C ALA A 79 -29.76 -39.67 -88.49
N ILE A 80 -30.05 -38.38 -88.38
CA ILE A 80 -29.51 -37.35 -89.28
C ILE A 80 -28.20 -36.86 -88.69
N TYR A 81 -27.08 -37.20 -89.33
CA TYR A 81 -25.79 -36.58 -89.05
C TYR A 81 -25.69 -35.26 -89.81
N ILE A 82 -25.70 -34.15 -89.08
CA ILE A 82 -25.37 -32.82 -89.63
C ILE A 82 -23.92 -32.54 -89.25
N ASP A 83 -23.01 -32.62 -90.22
CA ASP A 83 -21.61 -32.25 -90.08
C ASP A 83 -21.35 -30.92 -90.79
N SER A 84 -20.40 -30.13 -90.28
CA SER A 84 -19.91 -28.91 -90.91
C SER A 84 -18.62 -29.10 -91.71
N GLY A 85 -18.07 -30.31 -91.72
CA GLY A 85 -16.80 -30.65 -92.35
C GLY A 85 -15.57 -30.22 -91.54
N ALA A 86 -14.43 -30.79 -91.90
CA ALA A 86 -13.13 -30.56 -91.24
C ALA A 86 -12.50 -29.20 -91.62
N HIS A 87 -13.20 -28.10 -91.35
CA HIS A 87 -12.74 -26.74 -91.63
C HIS A 87 -12.78 -25.86 -90.37
N ASN A 88 -11.68 -25.12 -90.11
CA ASN A 88 -11.47 -24.36 -88.86
C ASN A 88 -12.47 -23.20 -88.63
N LEU A 89 -13.30 -22.87 -89.63
CA LEU A 89 -14.37 -21.86 -89.56
C LEU A 89 -15.78 -22.47 -89.76
N GLY A 90 -15.88 -23.79 -89.89
CA GLY A 90 -17.15 -24.50 -90.03
C GLY A 90 -18.02 -24.42 -88.77
N GLY A 91 -19.26 -24.88 -88.88
CA GLY A 91 -20.13 -25.15 -87.74
C GLY A 91 -21.59 -25.33 -88.16
N ILE A 92 -22.42 -25.73 -87.20
CA ILE A 92 -23.85 -25.95 -87.39
C ILE A 92 -24.58 -24.71 -86.93
N PHE A 93 -25.29 -24.01 -87.83
CA PHE A 93 -25.88 -22.69 -87.56
C PHE A 93 -27.39 -22.70 -87.78
N PHE A 94 -28.15 -22.38 -86.73
CA PHE A 94 -29.58 -22.12 -86.83
C PHE A 94 -29.80 -20.61 -86.98
N ARG A 95 -30.34 -20.20 -88.12
CA ARG A 95 -30.59 -18.80 -88.47
C ARG A 95 -32.08 -18.57 -88.67
N THR A 96 -32.60 -17.42 -88.22
CA THR A 96 -34.00 -17.03 -88.45
C THR A 96 -34.12 -15.55 -88.78
N ALA A 97 -35.10 -15.22 -89.61
CA ALA A 97 -35.56 -13.87 -89.87
C ALA A 97 -37.00 -13.70 -89.34
N GLY A 98 -37.39 -12.47 -89.02
CA GLY A 98 -38.81 -12.10 -89.01
C GLY A 98 -39.30 -11.86 -90.44
N THR A 99 -40.62 -11.81 -90.65
CA THR A 99 -41.20 -11.52 -91.98
C THR A 99 -40.67 -10.18 -92.52
N GLY A 100 -39.96 -10.23 -93.66
CA GLY A 100 -39.32 -9.05 -94.27
C GLY A 100 -38.02 -8.57 -93.58
N GLY A 101 -37.53 -9.28 -92.56
CA GLY A 101 -36.32 -8.90 -91.80
C GLY A 101 -35.04 -9.61 -92.24
N THR A 102 -33.90 -9.14 -91.72
CA THR A 102 -32.58 -9.75 -91.92
C THR A 102 -32.51 -11.15 -91.32
N ILE A 103 -31.82 -12.08 -92.01
CA ILE A 103 -31.51 -13.42 -91.48
C ILE A 103 -30.41 -13.28 -90.41
N THR A 104 -30.75 -13.57 -89.16
CA THR A 104 -29.82 -13.49 -88.01
C THR A 104 -29.52 -14.88 -87.47
N GLU A 105 -28.25 -15.13 -87.12
CA GLU A 105 -27.85 -16.36 -86.44
C GLU A 105 -28.36 -16.36 -85.00
N ARG A 106 -29.05 -17.45 -84.60
CA ARG A 106 -29.68 -17.58 -83.28
C ARG A 106 -28.94 -18.57 -82.40
N MET A 107 -28.50 -19.67 -82.98
CA MET A 107 -27.72 -20.71 -82.31
C MET A 107 -26.62 -21.22 -83.24
N ARG A 108 -25.45 -21.52 -82.66
CA ARG A 108 -24.25 -22.05 -83.31
C ARG A 108 -23.71 -23.23 -82.52
N ILE A 109 -23.22 -24.25 -83.22
CA ILE A 109 -22.18 -25.15 -82.70
C ILE A 109 -20.91 -24.88 -83.51
N ASN A 110 -19.80 -24.52 -82.85
CA ASN A 110 -18.52 -24.22 -83.50
C ASN A 110 -17.62 -25.48 -83.61
N PRO A 111 -16.44 -25.44 -84.28
CA PRO A 111 -15.58 -26.62 -84.45
C PRO A 111 -15.02 -27.20 -83.15
N ALA A 112 -14.98 -26.42 -82.07
CA ALA A 112 -14.59 -26.88 -80.74
C ALA A 112 -15.75 -27.56 -79.97
N GLY A 113 -16.93 -27.72 -80.60
CA GLY A 113 -18.12 -28.25 -79.96
C GLY A 113 -18.65 -27.36 -78.85
N ASN A 114 -18.53 -26.04 -78.99
CA ASN A 114 -19.15 -25.05 -78.09
C ASN A 114 -20.49 -24.59 -78.68
N VAL A 115 -21.54 -24.61 -77.87
CA VAL A 115 -22.87 -24.12 -78.21
C VAL A 115 -22.98 -22.63 -77.86
N GLY A 116 -23.21 -21.79 -78.87
CA GLY A 116 -23.53 -20.38 -78.70
C GLY A 116 -25.00 -20.11 -78.98
N ILE A 117 -25.66 -19.35 -78.11
CA ILE A 117 -27.02 -18.82 -78.34
C ILE A 117 -26.95 -17.29 -78.28
N GLY A 118 -27.31 -16.60 -79.36
CA GLY A 118 -27.12 -15.15 -79.52
C GLY A 118 -25.67 -14.67 -79.68
N THR A 119 -24.68 -15.54 -79.46
CA THR A 119 -23.23 -15.27 -79.61
C THR A 119 -22.68 -16.02 -80.83
N PRO A 120 -22.00 -15.34 -81.78
CA PRO A 120 -21.35 -16.00 -82.92
C PRO A 120 -19.98 -16.62 -82.55
N PHE A 121 -19.43 -16.32 -81.37
CA PHE A 121 -18.08 -16.74 -80.96
C PHE A 121 -18.07 -17.39 -79.56
N PRO A 122 -18.81 -18.49 -79.33
CA PRO A 122 -18.94 -19.10 -78.00
C PRO A 122 -17.60 -19.62 -77.46
N THR A 123 -17.17 -19.04 -76.34
CA THR A 123 -15.90 -19.33 -75.65
C THR A 123 -16.01 -20.48 -74.63
N LYS A 124 -17.24 -20.86 -74.27
CA LYS A 124 -17.57 -21.96 -73.33
C LYS A 124 -18.47 -22.99 -74.00
N LYS A 125 -18.55 -24.20 -73.42
CA LYS A 125 -19.33 -25.32 -73.98
C LYS A 125 -20.82 -25.00 -74.17
N LEU A 126 -21.38 -24.14 -73.32
CA LEU A 126 -22.61 -23.41 -73.56
C LEU A 126 -22.37 -21.94 -73.21
N GLU A 127 -22.71 -21.03 -74.12
CA GLU A 127 -22.63 -19.58 -73.92
C GLU A 127 -23.92 -18.93 -74.46
N VAL A 128 -24.60 -18.14 -73.63
CA VAL A 128 -25.86 -17.46 -73.98
C VAL A 128 -25.67 -15.96 -73.85
N ALA A 129 -25.67 -15.24 -74.97
CA ALA A 129 -25.64 -13.79 -75.00
C ALA A 129 -27.07 -13.24 -74.81
N GLY A 130 -27.54 -13.29 -73.56
CA GLY A 130 -28.87 -12.83 -73.16
C GLY A 130 -29.31 -13.47 -71.84
N SER A 131 -30.54 -13.18 -71.41
CA SER A 131 -31.10 -13.75 -70.18
C SER A 131 -31.54 -15.20 -70.37
N MET A 132 -30.93 -16.13 -69.63
CA MET A 132 -31.40 -17.51 -69.52
C MET A 132 -32.56 -17.60 -68.52
N LYS A 133 -33.71 -18.13 -68.95
CA LYS A 133 -34.84 -18.46 -68.06
C LYS A 133 -34.93 -19.97 -67.87
N LEU A 134 -34.59 -20.44 -66.66
CA LEU A 134 -34.97 -21.78 -66.19
C LEU A 134 -36.34 -21.68 -65.51
N SER A 135 -37.28 -22.56 -65.85
CA SER A 135 -38.64 -22.55 -65.28
C SER A 135 -39.21 -23.96 -65.15
N GLY A 136 -39.87 -24.22 -64.03
CA GLY A 136 -40.32 -25.55 -63.61
C GLY A 136 -39.76 -25.90 -62.23
N THR A 137 -40.54 -26.62 -61.42
CA THR A 137 -40.15 -26.99 -60.04
C THR A 137 -38.94 -27.93 -60.07
N GLY A 138 -37.88 -27.60 -59.33
CA GLY A 138 -36.65 -28.39 -59.28
C GLY A 138 -35.62 -28.11 -60.38
N ASN A 139 -35.84 -27.09 -61.23
CA ASN A 139 -34.87 -26.69 -62.25
C ASN A 139 -33.79 -25.75 -61.69
N GLY A 140 -32.54 -25.94 -62.12
CA GLY A 140 -31.37 -25.19 -61.66
C GLY A 140 -30.10 -25.60 -62.40
N VAL A 141 -28.93 -25.13 -61.95
CA VAL A 141 -27.62 -25.54 -62.51
C VAL A 141 -26.93 -26.51 -61.56
N TYR A 142 -26.59 -27.70 -62.04
CA TYR A 142 -25.71 -28.63 -61.33
C TYR A 142 -24.23 -28.35 -61.66
N PHE A 143 -23.38 -28.39 -60.64
CA PHE A 143 -21.93 -28.28 -60.78
C PHE A 143 -21.24 -29.65 -60.59
N PRO A 144 -19.99 -29.84 -61.06
CA PRO A 144 -19.30 -31.13 -60.99
C PRO A 144 -19.00 -31.65 -59.57
N ASP A 145 -19.12 -30.80 -58.55
CA ASP A 145 -19.02 -31.17 -57.13
C ASP A 145 -20.33 -31.72 -56.53
N GLY A 146 -21.39 -31.82 -57.35
CA GLY A 146 -22.72 -32.26 -56.95
C GLY A 146 -23.60 -31.14 -56.36
N SER A 147 -23.10 -29.91 -56.24
CA SER A 147 -23.90 -28.77 -55.76
C SER A 147 -24.92 -28.31 -56.82
N PHE A 148 -26.04 -27.76 -56.34
CA PHE A 148 -27.21 -27.44 -57.15
C PHE A 148 -27.68 -26.00 -56.91
N LEU A 149 -27.54 -25.14 -57.92
CA LEU A 149 -28.05 -23.77 -57.91
C LEU A 149 -29.53 -23.75 -58.31
N GLY A 150 -30.38 -24.16 -57.38
CA GLY A 150 -31.85 -24.14 -57.54
C GLY A 150 -32.50 -22.75 -57.43
N SER A 151 -31.76 -21.73 -56.98
CA SER A 151 -32.19 -20.34 -57.06
C SER A 151 -30.98 -19.42 -57.17
N ALA A 152 -31.12 -18.31 -57.90
CA ALA A 152 -30.09 -17.29 -58.01
C ALA A 152 -30.16 -16.31 -56.83
N THR A 153 -29.82 -16.79 -55.62
CA THR A 153 -29.44 -15.91 -54.50
C THR A 153 -28.11 -15.23 -54.85
N GLY A 154 -28.18 -14.15 -55.65
CA GLY A 154 -27.01 -13.36 -55.99
C GLY A 154 -26.36 -12.76 -54.74
N THR A 155 -25.02 -12.68 -54.75
CA THR A 155 -24.09 -12.26 -53.67
C THR A 155 -23.11 -13.40 -53.29
N TRP A 156 -22.06 -13.55 -54.12
CA TRP A 156 -20.81 -14.30 -53.90
C TRP A 156 -20.84 -15.84 -53.91
N GLY A 157 -20.89 -16.41 -55.11
CA GLY A 157 -20.37 -17.76 -55.39
C GLY A 157 -19.41 -17.72 -56.58
N ASN A 158 -18.10 -17.80 -56.34
CA ASN A 158 -17.11 -18.02 -57.41
C ASN A 158 -15.93 -18.83 -56.86
N LEU A 159 -15.68 -20.00 -57.46
CA LEU A 159 -14.79 -21.05 -56.94
C LEU A 159 -13.52 -21.15 -57.78
N SER A 160 -12.39 -20.65 -57.27
CA SER A 160 -11.04 -21.15 -57.57
C SER A 160 -10.02 -20.42 -56.70
N GLY A 161 -9.08 -21.16 -56.11
CA GLY A 161 -8.15 -20.61 -55.13
C GLY A 161 -6.78 -20.30 -55.72
N GLN A 162 -6.30 -19.07 -55.51
CA GLN A 162 -4.87 -18.76 -55.35
C GLN A 162 -4.75 -17.41 -54.61
N ASN A 163 -4.70 -17.45 -53.28
CA ASN A 163 -4.29 -16.30 -52.48
C ASN A 163 -2.88 -16.56 -51.94
N ALA A 164 -1.87 -16.05 -52.64
CA ALA A 164 -0.48 -16.20 -52.26
C ALA A 164 -0.19 -15.39 -50.98
N TRP A 165 0.29 -16.05 -49.94
CA TRP A 165 0.24 -15.57 -48.56
C TRP A 165 1.09 -14.31 -48.33
N THR A 166 0.45 -13.13 -48.43
CA THR A 166 1.10 -11.82 -48.29
C THR A 166 0.25 -10.85 -47.46
N GLY A 167 0.42 -10.89 -46.13
CA GLY A 167 0.19 -9.77 -45.22
C GLY A 167 -1.25 -9.34 -44.89
N GLN A 168 -2.22 -9.40 -45.81
CA GLN A 168 -3.58 -8.85 -45.57
C GLN A 168 -4.71 -9.77 -46.06
N ASN A 169 -5.40 -10.40 -45.11
CA ASN A 169 -6.74 -10.97 -45.31
C ASN A 169 -7.76 -10.07 -44.60
N THR A 170 -8.21 -9.01 -45.27
CA THR A 170 -9.27 -8.14 -44.75
C THR A 170 -10.62 -8.66 -45.22
N PHE A 171 -11.26 -9.52 -44.41
CA PHE A 171 -12.65 -9.91 -44.66
C PHE A 171 -13.56 -8.70 -44.45
N VAL A 172 -14.15 -8.17 -45.53
CA VAL A 172 -15.20 -7.15 -45.45
C VAL A 172 -16.39 -7.54 -46.30
N ASN A 173 -17.44 -8.00 -45.63
CA ASN A 173 -18.79 -7.61 -45.96
C ASN A 173 -19.51 -7.26 -44.64
N GLY A 174 -20.72 -6.69 -44.71
CA GLY A 174 -21.44 -6.12 -43.57
C GLY A 174 -21.74 -7.09 -42.41
N LEU A 175 -22.34 -6.62 -41.30
CA LEU A 175 -23.51 -5.72 -41.34
C LEU A 175 -23.38 -4.40 -40.55
N SER A 176 -23.22 -3.30 -41.28
CA SER A 176 -24.20 -2.20 -41.24
C SER A 176 -24.15 -1.43 -42.57
N SER A 177 -25.24 -0.76 -42.96
CA SER A 177 -25.49 -0.34 -44.36
C SER A 177 -24.76 0.92 -44.81
N ASN A 178 -24.16 1.70 -43.91
CA ASN A 178 -23.86 3.13 -44.17
C ASN A 178 -22.35 3.45 -44.27
N GLY A 179 -21.47 2.47 -44.37
CA GLY A 179 -20.03 2.68 -44.65
C GLY A 179 -19.20 3.36 -43.54
N VAL A 180 -19.82 3.69 -42.40
CA VAL A 180 -19.12 4.23 -41.22
C VAL A 180 -18.60 3.07 -40.37
N ALA A 181 -17.34 3.13 -39.95
CA ALA A 181 -16.77 2.16 -39.01
C ALA A 181 -17.46 2.26 -37.65
N ILE A 182 -17.99 1.14 -37.14
CA ILE A 182 -18.60 1.07 -35.81
C ILE A 182 -17.48 1.09 -34.76
N THR A 183 -17.09 2.29 -34.33
CA THR A 183 -16.09 2.51 -33.27
C THR A 183 -16.68 2.44 -31.85
N ASN A 184 -18.01 2.36 -31.72
CA ASN A 184 -18.72 2.18 -30.46
C ASN A 184 -19.57 0.90 -30.51
N VAL A 185 -19.09 -0.15 -29.87
CA VAL A 185 -19.87 -1.37 -29.59
C VAL A 185 -20.37 -1.26 -28.15
N GLY A 186 -21.70 -1.29 -27.95
CA GLY A 186 -22.30 -1.17 -26.62
C GLY A 186 -21.99 -2.37 -25.70
N ASN A 187 -22.26 -2.20 -24.39
CA ASN A 187 -22.04 -3.25 -23.39
C ASN A 187 -22.66 -4.61 -23.80
N PRO A 188 -21.99 -5.73 -23.50
CA PRO A 188 -22.42 -7.05 -23.94
C PRO A 188 -23.76 -7.45 -23.31
N VAL A 189 -24.61 -8.10 -24.11
CA VAL A 189 -25.99 -8.46 -23.72
C VAL A 189 -26.13 -9.88 -23.16
N SER A 190 -25.08 -10.71 -23.23
CA SER A 190 -25.04 -12.03 -22.60
C SER A 190 -23.61 -12.53 -22.39
N ALA A 191 -23.42 -13.52 -21.51
CA ALA A 191 -22.12 -14.16 -21.30
C ALA A 191 -21.60 -14.88 -22.56
N THR A 192 -22.48 -15.43 -23.39
CA THR A 192 -22.10 -16.10 -24.65
C THR A 192 -21.59 -15.11 -25.70
N ASP A 193 -22.14 -13.89 -25.72
CA ASP A 193 -21.68 -12.81 -26.62
C ASP A 193 -20.24 -12.34 -26.27
N ALA A 194 -19.91 -12.34 -24.98
CA ALA A 194 -18.58 -12.01 -24.47
C ALA A 194 -17.52 -13.11 -24.71
N VAL A 195 -17.92 -14.37 -24.87
CA VAL A 195 -17.00 -15.49 -25.18
C VAL A 195 -16.70 -15.58 -26.69
N ASN A 196 -17.71 -15.37 -27.54
CA ASN A 196 -17.56 -15.52 -28.99
C ASN A 196 -16.83 -14.34 -29.65
N LYS A 197 -16.90 -13.14 -29.06
CA LYS A 197 -16.10 -11.99 -29.48
C LYS A 197 -14.85 -11.95 -28.62
N ALA A 198 -13.68 -12.17 -29.22
CA ALA A 198 -12.38 -12.25 -28.53
C ALA A 198 -11.86 -10.89 -28.00
N TYR A 199 -12.72 -10.12 -27.34
CA TYR A 199 -12.31 -9.07 -26.42
C TYR A 199 -11.55 -9.74 -25.28
N ALA A 200 -10.24 -9.51 -25.24
CA ALA A 200 -9.64 -9.33 -23.92
C ALA A 200 -10.35 -8.12 -23.31
N ASP A 201 -11.19 -8.38 -22.30
CA ASP A 201 -11.68 -7.34 -21.41
C ASP A 201 -10.47 -6.49 -20.97
N ALA A 202 -10.61 -5.16 -20.99
CA ALA A 202 -9.55 -4.25 -20.55
C ALA A 202 -9.16 -4.47 -19.08
N ASN A 203 -10.00 -5.19 -18.31
CA ASN A 203 -9.73 -5.62 -16.94
C ASN A 203 -8.97 -6.97 -16.84
N PHE A 204 -8.70 -7.68 -17.93
CA PHE A 204 -8.01 -8.98 -17.91
C PHE A 204 -6.48 -8.83 -18.07
N VAL A 205 -5.76 -8.98 -16.95
CA VAL A 205 -4.29 -8.87 -16.88
C VAL A 205 -3.61 -9.99 -17.68
N LYS A 206 -2.89 -9.64 -18.73
CA LYS A 206 -1.96 -10.55 -19.42
C LYS A 206 -0.58 -10.47 -18.78
N PHE A 207 -0.22 -11.48 -18.00
CA PHE A 207 1.17 -11.71 -17.61
C PHE A 207 1.96 -12.17 -18.84
N VAL A 208 2.78 -11.27 -19.40
CA VAL A 208 3.72 -11.60 -20.47
C VAL A 208 5.07 -11.94 -19.82
N PRO A 209 5.61 -13.17 -19.98
CA PRO A 209 6.91 -13.52 -19.41
C PRO A 209 8.00 -12.58 -19.92
N GLY A 210 8.68 -11.88 -19.00
CA GLY A 210 9.70 -10.87 -19.32
C GLY A 210 9.17 -9.45 -19.58
N ALA A 211 7.85 -9.21 -19.47
CA ALA A 211 7.25 -7.87 -19.57
C ALA A 211 6.12 -7.70 -18.53
N GLU A 212 6.49 -7.83 -17.25
CA GLU A 212 5.58 -7.83 -16.10
C GLU A 212 5.17 -6.41 -15.67
N GLN A 213 4.48 -5.67 -16.55
CA GLN A 213 3.87 -4.38 -16.20
C GLN A 213 2.34 -4.40 -16.27
N LEU A 214 1.72 -4.37 -15.10
CA LEU A 214 0.30 -4.03 -14.91
C LEU A 214 0.17 -2.50 -14.86
N SER A 215 0.35 -1.83 -16.00
CA SER A 215 0.44 -0.37 -16.11
C SER A 215 -0.76 0.27 -16.83
N VAL A 216 -1.76 0.69 -16.04
CA VAL A 216 -2.87 1.58 -16.49
C VAL A 216 -3.00 2.86 -15.64
N GLY A 217 -1.93 3.23 -14.94
CA GLY A 217 -1.83 4.54 -14.27
C GLY A 217 -1.48 5.65 -15.25
N ASP A 218 -1.84 6.88 -14.92
CA ASP A 218 -1.48 8.05 -15.74
C ASP A 218 -0.11 8.61 -15.34
N ALA A 219 0.57 9.25 -16.29
CA ALA A 219 1.91 9.83 -16.08
C ALA A 219 1.94 10.98 -15.05
N ASN A 220 0.78 11.42 -14.56
CA ASN A 220 0.62 12.45 -13.54
C ASN A 220 0.51 11.86 -12.12
N GLY A 221 0.37 10.54 -11.99
CA GLY A 221 0.18 9.85 -10.70
C GLY A 221 -1.22 10.01 -10.10
N THR A 222 -2.19 10.57 -10.84
CA THR A 222 -3.59 10.72 -10.42
C THR A 222 -4.41 9.45 -10.60
N ALA A 223 -4.11 8.65 -11.64
CA ALA A 223 -4.73 7.34 -11.86
C ALA A 223 -3.82 6.21 -11.34
N PRO A 224 -4.33 5.26 -10.55
CA PRO A 224 -3.56 4.14 -10.04
C PRO A 224 -3.39 3.03 -11.10
N MET A 225 -2.22 2.39 -11.09
CA MET A 225 -1.87 1.25 -11.95
C MET A 225 -2.64 -0.03 -11.58
N ILE A 226 -2.89 -0.23 -10.29
CA ILE A 226 -3.73 -1.31 -9.76
C ILE A 226 -4.88 -0.66 -9.00
N ASN A 227 -6.13 -1.06 -9.26
CA ASN A 227 -7.33 -0.48 -8.65
C ASN A 227 -8.34 -1.59 -8.29
N LEU A 228 -8.08 -2.31 -7.20
CA LEU A 228 -8.99 -3.35 -6.72
C LEU A 228 -10.12 -2.68 -5.92
N ARG A 229 -11.37 -2.89 -6.32
CA ARG A 229 -12.56 -2.29 -5.69
C ARG A 229 -13.41 -3.36 -5.02
N GLY A 230 -13.69 -3.20 -3.73
CA GLY A 230 -14.63 -4.04 -3.00
C GLY A 230 -16.07 -3.78 -3.48
N GLY A 231 -16.83 -4.84 -3.74
CA GLY A 231 -18.23 -4.78 -4.19
C GLY A 231 -19.25 -4.46 -3.10
N SER A 232 -18.86 -3.74 -2.04
CA SER A 232 -19.71 -3.46 -0.88
C SER A 232 -20.83 -2.46 -1.22
N THR A 233 -22.05 -2.97 -1.40
CA THR A 233 -23.28 -2.21 -1.72
C THR A 233 -24.05 -1.71 -0.50
N CYS A 234 -23.48 -1.84 0.70
CA CYS A 234 -24.16 -1.53 1.95
C CYS A 234 -24.35 -0.03 2.19
N CYS A 235 -25.58 0.33 2.60
CA CYS A 235 -26.00 1.61 3.16
C CYS A 235 -25.82 2.84 2.25
N SER A 236 -26.87 3.18 1.50
CA SER A 236 -27.06 4.50 0.88
C SER A 236 -27.45 5.56 1.91
N GLY A 237 -26.59 5.80 2.91
CA GLY A 237 -26.80 6.80 3.97
C GLY A 237 -26.33 8.21 3.57
N PRO A 238 -26.89 9.28 4.18
CA PRO A 238 -26.48 10.66 3.94
C PRO A 238 -25.14 11.00 4.64
N GLY A 239 -24.07 10.33 4.22
CA GLY A 239 -22.72 10.48 4.78
C GLY A 239 -21.55 10.27 3.80
N GLY A 240 -21.80 9.84 2.56
CA GLY A 240 -20.78 9.76 1.51
C GLY A 240 -19.76 8.62 1.72
N HIS A 241 -20.19 7.37 1.60
CA HIS A 241 -19.31 6.21 1.76
C HIS A 241 -18.23 6.13 0.66
N THR A 242 -16.96 6.32 1.03
CA THR A 242 -15.80 6.02 0.18
C THR A 242 -15.74 4.53 -0.15
N PRO A 243 -15.82 4.11 -1.43
CA PRO A 243 -15.74 2.70 -1.78
C PRO A 243 -14.45 2.05 -1.29
N ALA A 244 -14.53 0.81 -0.82
CA ALA A 244 -13.35 0.06 -0.44
C ALA A 244 -12.43 -0.11 -1.65
N TRP A 245 -11.20 0.40 -1.57
CA TRP A 245 -10.22 0.36 -2.65
C TRP A 245 -8.84 -0.04 -2.13
N PHE A 246 -8.14 -0.88 -2.89
CA PHE A 246 -6.69 -0.98 -2.83
C PHE A 246 -6.11 -0.43 -4.14
N LYS A 247 -5.35 0.67 -4.02
CA LYS A 247 -4.76 1.42 -5.14
C LYS A 247 -3.24 1.40 -5.05
N VAL A 248 -2.56 1.15 -6.16
CA VAL A 248 -1.10 1.28 -6.30
C VAL A 248 -0.79 2.26 -7.42
N PHE A 249 0.08 3.24 -7.16
CA PHE A 249 0.37 4.36 -8.07
C PHE A 249 1.76 4.21 -8.72
N GLN A 250 1.98 4.93 -9.83
CA GLN A 250 3.21 4.83 -10.62
C GLN A 250 4.49 5.24 -9.84
N ASN A 251 4.35 6.07 -8.80
CA ASN A 251 5.45 6.45 -7.89
C ASN A 251 5.77 5.38 -6.82
N GLY A 252 5.16 4.18 -6.89
CA GLY A 252 5.35 3.11 -5.92
C GLY A 252 4.56 3.27 -4.61
N SER A 253 3.84 4.37 -4.41
CA SER A 253 2.93 4.51 -3.26
C SER A 253 1.68 3.65 -3.43
N PHE A 254 1.06 3.28 -2.32
CA PHE A 254 -0.23 2.59 -2.30
C PHE A 254 -1.18 3.26 -1.31
N VAL A 255 -2.48 3.12 -1.55
CA VAL A 255 -3.55 3.62 -0.68
C VAL A 255 -4.59 2.52 -0.53
N ALA A 256 -4.83 2.10 0.71
CA ALA A 256 -5.94 1.24 1.10
C ALA A 256 -7.03 2.08 1.76
N THR A 257 -8.28 1.97 1.30
CA THR A 257 -9.44 2.66 1.87
C THR A 257 -10.60 1.69 2.10
N GLY A 258 -11.45 2.03 3.06
CA GLY A 258 -12.69 1.35 3.41
C GLY A 258 -13.42 2.13 4.50
N ASN A 259 -14.52 1.59 5.03
CA ASN A 259 -15.36 2.29 6.00
C ASN A 259 -15.29 1.64 7.39
N LEU A 260 -15.13 2.49 8.42
CA LEU A 260 -15.26 2.11 9.82
C LEU A 260 -16.65 1.51 10.09
N GLY A 261 -16.71 0.43 10.86
CA GLY A 261 -17.95 -0.26 11.21
C GLY A 261 -18.62 -1.04 10.07
N ILE A 262 -17.99 -1.15 8.89
CA ILE A 262 -18.53 -1.89 7.74
C ILE A 262 -17.61 -3.06 7.36
N GLY A 263 -18.19 -4.28 7.31
CA GLY A 263 -17.51 -5.51 6.92
C GLY A 263 -17.36 -6.50 8.08
N VAL A 264 -16.35 -7.37 7.98
CA VAL A 264 -15.89 -8.28 9.05
C VAL A 264 -14.36 -8.19 9.10
N SER A 265 -13.75 -8.32 10.28
CA SER A 265 -12.28 -8.28 10.37
C SER A 265 -11.65 -9.51 9.72
N PRO A 266 -10.77 -9.34 8.71
CA PRO A 266 -10.13 -10.45 7.99
C PRO A 266 -8.86 -10.96 8.70
N MET A 267 -8.59 -10.50 9.93
CA MET A 267 -7.28 -10.64 10.59
C MET A 267 -7.05 -11.96 11.35
N GLN A 268 -8.03 -12.86 11.36
CA GLN A 268 -8.11 -14.01 12.27
C GLN A 268 -7.15 -15.16 11.93
N GLY A 269 -6.79 -15.96 12.94
CA GLY A 269 -6.05 -17.22 12.82
C GLY A 269 -4.52 -17.11 12.80
N LYS A 270 -3.85 -18.26 12.90
CA LYS A 270 -2.38 -18.35 13.07
C LYS A 270 -1.58 -18.04 11.80
N GLY A 271 -0.55 -17.21 11.92
CA GLY A 271 0.53 -17.11 10.92
C GLY A 271 1.15 -15.74 10.74
N TYR A 272 2.19 -15.68 9.90
CA TYR A 272 2.81 -14.44 9.44
C TYR A 272 1.87 -13.70 8.49
N ARG A 273 1.54 -12.44 8.78
CA ARG A 273 0.67 -11.60 7.95
C ARG A 273 0.92 -10.11 8.16
N THR A 274 0.61 -9.34 7.13
CA THR A 274 0.42 -7.88 7.19
C THR A 274 -0.98 -7.58 6.67
N SER A 275 -1.76 -6.83 7.42
CA SER A 275 -3.17 -6.57 7.11
C SER A 275 -3.62 -5.20 7.60
N TRP A 276 -4.49 -4.60 6.79
CA TRP A 276 -5.24 -3.39 7.12
C TRP A 276 -6.71 -3.78 7.26
N ASP A 277 -7.31 -3.50 8.41
CA ASP A 277 -8.71 -3.75 8.70
C ASP A 277 -9.45 -2.43 8.76
N SER A 278 -10.15 -2.08 7.67
CA SER A 278 -10.95 -0.86 7.61
C SER A 278 -12.19 -0.88 8.49
N TYR A 279 -12.70 -2.06 8.90
CA TYR A 279 -13.85 -2.16 9.80
C TYR A 279 -13.51 -1.53 11.17
N LYS A 280 -12.28 -1.76 11.66
CA LYS A 280 -11.77 -1.15 12.89
C LYS A 280 -10.83 0.04 12.67
N GLY A 281 -10.39 0.30 11.45
CA GLY A 281 -9.32 1.27 11.18
C GLY A 281 -7.97 0.82 11.76
N ALA A 282 -7.76 -0.50 11.83
CA ALA A 282 -6.64 -1.12 12.54
C ALA A 282 -5.59 -1.68 11.58
N PHE A 283 -4.32 -1.63 11.98
CA PHE A 283 -3.20 -2.19 11.21
C PHE A 283 -2.50 -3.31 11.98
N ARG A 284 -2.05 -4.34 11.28
CA ARG A 284 -1.31 -5.48 11.82
C ARG A 284 -0.14 -5.88 10.91
N SER A 285 1.02 -6.23 11.47
CA SER A 285 2.18 -6.69 10.68
C SER A 285 3.18 -7.50 11.50
N GLY A 286 3.48 -8.72 11.04
CA GLY A 286 4.40 -9.66 11.70
C GLY A 286 3.78 -11.04 11.86
N TYR A 287 3.84 -11.62 13.05
CA TYR A 287 3.30 -12.93 13.41
C TYR A 287 2.31 -12.84 14.58
N ALA A 288 1.18 -13.54 14.47
CA ALA A 288 0.25 -13.77 15.58
C ALA A 288 -0.42 -15.14 15.44
N ASP A 289 -0.75 -15.74 16.58
CA ASP A 289 -1.59 -16.92 16.71
C ASP A 289 -3.07 -16.52 16.76
N ALA A 290 -3.50 -15.90 17.86
CA ALA A 290 -4.89 -15.45 18.11
C ALA A 290 -4.98 -13.97 18.51
N GLU A 291 -3.83 -13.29 18.65
CA GLU A 291 -3.74 -11.91 19.16
C GLU A 291 -4.39 -10.88 18.24
N TRP A 292 -4.63 -11.23 16.97
CA TRP A 292 -5.31 -10.41 15.96
C TRP A 292 -6.63 -11.03 15.48
N ASP A 293 -7.18 -11.99 16.23
CA ASP A 293 -8.59 -12.38 16.08
C ASP A 293 -9.51 -11.20 16.46
N ASP A 294 -10.71 -11.12 15.89
CA ASP A 294 -11.54 -9.90 15.95
C ASP A 294 -11.73 -9.35 17.38
N ALA A 295 -11.99 -10.22 18.35
CA ALA A 295 -12.16 -9.87 19.76
C ALA A 295 -10.92 -9.18 20.39
N ASN A 296 -9.72 -9.41 19.84
CA ASN A 296 -8.44 -8.88 20.30
C ASN A 296 -7.96 -7.66 19.48
N VAL A 297 -8.75 -7.20 18.50
CA VAL A 297 -8.46 -6.01 17.68
C VAL A 297 -9.29 -4.82 18.15
N GLY A 298 -8.62 -3.83 18.72
CA GLY A 298 -9.22 -2.55 19.10
C GLY A 298 -9.44 -1.62 17.91
N PHE A 299 -10.41 -0.71 18.02
CA PHE A 299 -10.64 0.34 17.03
C PHE A 299 -9.44 1.31 16.99
N PHE A 300 -9.04 1.71 15.78
CA PHE A 300 -7.88 2.56 15.48
C PHE A 300 -6.55 2.04 16.07
N SER A 301 -6.43 0.73 16.27
CA SER A 301 -5.26 0.11 16.92
C SER A 301 -4.17 -0.33 15.94
N TRP A 302 -2.93 -0.32 16.39
CA TRP A 302 -1.79 -0.90 15.66
C TRP A 302 -1.13 -1.98 16.53
N ALA A 303 -1.03 -3.21 16.03
CA ALA A 303 -0.16 -4.22 16.65
C ALA A 303 0.86 -4.79 15.66
N GLY A 304 2.04 -5.22 16.13
CA GLY A 304 3.04 -5.83 15.25
C GLY A 304 4.22 -6.45 15.98
N GLY A 305 5.08 -7.12 15.21
CA GLY A 305 6.12 -8.01 15.74
C GLY A 305 5.59 -9.43 15.92
N SER A 306 5.86 -10.10 17.04
CA SER A 306 5.34 -11.44 17.35
C SER A 306 4.38 -11.41 18.53
N ASN A 307 3.22 -12.06 18.41
CA ASN A 307 2.27 -12.32 19.51
C ASN A 307 1.91 -11.07 20.34
N SER A 308 1.90 -9.88 19.71
CA SER A 308 1.58 -8.62 20.37
C SER A 308 0.13 -8.21 20.09
N THR A 309 -0.63 -7.88 21.15
CA THR A 309 -2.07 -7.55 21.12
C THR A 309 -2.29 -6.05 21.30
N ALA A 310 -3.20 -5.46 20.53
CA ALA A 310 -3.70 -4.10 20.75
C ALA A 310 -5.24 -4.09 20.68
N ILE A 311 -5.86 -4.35 21.83
CA ILE A 311 -7.32 -4.45 22.01
C ILE A 311 -7.93 -3.11 22.45
N GLY A 312 -7.13 -2.22 23.04
CA GLY A 312 -7.57 -0.87 23.42
C GLY A 312 -7.89 0.04 22.22
N LEU A 313 -8.80 1.00 22.45
CA LEU A 313 -9.14 2.06 21.48
C LEU A 313 -7.94 3.00 21.27
N TYR A 314 -7.51 3.25 20.03
CA TYR A 314 -6.26 3.96 19.70
C TYR A 314 -4.98 3.32 20.28
N ALA A 315 -5.00 2.04 20.66
CA ALA A 315 -3.85 1.40 21.29
C ALA A 315 -2.76 0.98 20.29
N LEU A 316 -1.49 1.03 20.72
CA LEU A 316 -0.34 0.60 19.94
C LEU A 316 0.51 -0.43 20.70
N ALA A 317 0.84 -1.56 20.07
CA ALA A 317 1.69 -2.60 20.64
C ALA A 317 2.71 -3.10 19.60
N PHE A 318 4.01 -2.92 19.80
CA PHE A 318 5.01 -3.39 18.84
C PHE A 318 6.22 -4.09 19.48
N GLY A 319 6.46 -5.32 19.03
CA GLY A 319 7.58 -6.17 19.46
C GLY A 319 7.11 -7.59 19.73
N ASP A 320 7.62 -8.20 20.80
CA ASP A 320 7.30 -9.56 21.21
C ASP A 320 6.31 -9.58 22.39
N THR A 321 5.30 -10.45 22.36
CA THR A 321 4.40 -10.78 23.49
C THR A 321 3.76 -9.60 24.26
N ASN A 322 3.66 -8.41 23.65
CA ASN A 322 3.13 -7.21 24.32
C ASN A 322 1.60 -7.21 24.34
N SER A 323 0.97 -6.50 25.29
CA SER A 323 -0.48 -6.32 25.32
C SER A 323 -0.89 -4.90 25.73
N ALA A 324 -1.57 -4.21 24.80
CA ALA A 324 -2.10 -2.86 24.95
C ALA A 324 -3.63 -2.93 25.10
N GLU A 325 -4.10 -2.85 26.35
CA GLU A 325 -5.47 -3.22 26.75
C GLU A 325 -6.48 -2.07 26.83
N SER A 326 -6.04 -0.82 26.74
CA SER A 326 -6.86 0.33 27.16
C SER A 326 -6.72 1.53 26.22
N THR A 327 -7.58 2.53 26.40
CA THR A 327 -7.67 3.68 25.49
C THR A 327 -6.34 4.43 25.44
N SER A 328 -5.79 4.60 24.24
CA SER A 328 -4.51 5.27 23.96
C SER A 328 -3.29 4.67 24.68
N SER A 329 -3.33 3.38 25.07
CA SER A 329 -2.15 2.70 25.62
C SER A 329 -1.09 2.41 24.55
N ILE A 330 0.19 2.65 24.85
CA ILE A 330 1.31 2.48 23.92
C ILE A 330 2.38 1.57 24.55
N VAL A 331 2.79 0.51 23.82
CA VAL A 331 3.59 -0.59 24.34
C VAL A 331 4.68 -1.03 23.35
N PHE A 332 5.93 -1.11 23.81
CA PHE A 332 7.09 -1.52 22.99
C PHE A 332 8.01 -2.52 23.70
N GLY A 333 8.58 -3.47 22.96
CA GLY A 333 9.64 -4.36 23.45
C GLY A 333 9.20 -5.83 23.58
N SER A 334 9.47 -6.49 24.71
CA SER A 334 9.06 -7.89 24.96
C SER A 334 8.23 -8.06 26.24
N GLY A 335 7.08 -8.73 26.16
CA GLY A 335 6.29 -9.17 27.32
C GLY A 335 5.72 -8.04 28.19
N ASN A 336 5.63 -6.81 27.68
CA ASN A 336 5.11 -5.67 28.44
C ASN A 336 3.59 -5.60 28.31
N GLN A 337 2.91 -5.18 29.37
CA GLN A 337 1.45 -5.14 29.38
C GLN A 337 0.96 -3.80 29.99
N VAL A 338 0.14 -3.06 29.26
CA VAL A 338 -0.43 -1.77 29.68
C VAL A 338 -1.95 -1.90 29.71
N LYS A 339 -2.50 -1.81 30.92
CA LYS A 339 -3.95 -1.77 31.20
C LYS A 339 -4.41 -0.36 31.58
N GLY A 340 -3.47 0.48 32.05
CA GLY A 340 -3.64 1.92 32.20
C GLY A 340 -4.17 2.62 30.95
N ALA A 341 -5.19 3.47 31.09
CA ALA A 341 -5.60 4.37 30.01
C ALA A 341 -4.53 5.45 29.81
N ALA A 342 -4.22 5.78 28.56
CA ALA A 342 -3.10 6.65 28.16
C ALA A 342 -1.73 6.26 28.78
N GLY A 343 -1.55 4.99 29.17
CA GLY A 343 -0.29 4.50 29.74
C GLY A 343 0.76 4.20 28.68
N PHE A 344 2.04 4.37 29.04
CA PHE A 344 3.19 4.12 28.17
C PHE A 344 4.15 3.09 28.77
N SER A 345 4.58 2.11 27.98
CA SER A 345 5.56 1.13 28.42
C SER A 345 6.55 0.76 27.33
N ALA A 346 7.84 0.68 27.68
CA ALA A 346 8.89 0.26 26.77
C ALA A 346 9.99 -0.52 27.49
N GLY A 347 10.32 -1.72 26.99
CA GLY A 347 11.40 -2.54 27.52
C GLY A 347 11.05 -4.03 27.60
N ALA A 348 11.24 -4.66 28.77
CA ALA A 348 11.03 -6.09 28.95
C ALA A 348 10.25 -6.43 30.24
N GLY A 349 9.07 -7.04 30.11
CA GLY A 349 8.28 -7.52 31.26
C GLY A 349 7.74 -6.42 32.17
N ASN A 350 7.56 -5.20 31.67
CA ASN A 350 7.06 -4.06 32.42
C ASN A 350 5.51 -4.06 32.49
N ARG A 351 4.96 -3.48 33.56
CA ARG A 351 3.51 -3.37 33.76
C ARG A 351 3.06 -1.95 34.08
N VAL A 352 1.98 -1.52 33.44
CA VAL A 352 1.23 -0.29 33.78
C VAL A 352 -0.22 -0.65 34.10
N CYS A 353 -0.64 -0.38 35.33
CA CYS A 353 -1.97 -0.68 35.88
C CYS A 353 -2.85 0.56 36.09
N ASP A 354 -2.25 1.74 36.00
CA ASP A 354 -2.82 3.05 36.32
C ASP A 354 -3.00 3.93 35.08
N THR A 355 -3.99 4.82 35.13
CA THR A 355 -4.17 5.84 34.10
C THR A 355 -3.04 6.88 34.14
N TYR A 356 -2.53 7.23 32.96
CA TYR A 356 -1.34 8.04 32.70
C TYR A 356 0.01 7.42 33.14
N GLY A 357 0.04 6.14 33.51
CA GLY A 357 1.23 5.49 34.04
C GLY A 357 2.35 5.23 33.03
N VAL A 358 3.59 5.23 33.52
CA VAL A 358 4.80 5.04 32.71
C VAL A 358 5.67 3.93 33.30
N ALA A 359 5.97 2.87 32.52
CA ALA A 359 6.86 1.78 32.96
C ALA A 359 7.96 1.48 31.94
N LEU A 360 9.22 1.83 32.26
CA LEU A 360 10.37 1.73 31.36
C LEU A 360 11.49 0.87 31.95
N GLY A 361 12.18 0.10 31.10
CA GLY A 361 13.31 -0.74 31.49
C GLY A 361 12.93 -2.23 31.61
N ASN A 362 13.17 -2.87 32.76
CA ASN A 362 12.87 -4.29 32.97
C ASN A 362 12.22 -4.57 34.33
N ASN A 363 11.09 -5.30 34.30
CA ASN A 363 10.24 -5.57 35.47
C ASN A 363 9.87 -4.28 36.24
N ALA A 364 9.71 -3.17 35.51
CA ALA A 364 9.22 -1.90 36.04
C ALA A 364 7.70 -1.93 36.18
N LYS A 365 7.18 -1.47 37.32
CA LYS A 365 5.76 -1.58 37.70
C LYS A 365 5.19 -0.22 38.05
N SER A 366 4.29 0.27 37.21
CA SER A 366 3.46 1.44 37.44
C SER A 366 2.06 0.99 37.84
N GLY A 367 1.53 1.58 38.91
CA GLY A 367 0.12 1.50 39.29
C GLY A 367 -0.28 0.36 40.22
N GLY A 368 -1.60 0.14 40.29
CA GLY A 368 -2.30 -0.78 41.19
C GLY A 368 -1.93 -2.27 41.13
N PRO A 369 -2.65 -3.11 41.90
CA PRO A 369 -2.19 -4.45 42.29
C PRO A 369 -1.97 -5.42 41.13
N LEU A 370 -0.99 -6.32 41.32
CA LEU A 370 -0.71 -7.42 40.40
C LEU A 370 -1.29 -8.74 40.93
N ILE A 371 -2.11 -9.40 40.13
CA ILE A 371 -2.58 -10.76 40.35
C ILE A 371 -1.81 -11.68 39.39
N ASN A 372 -1.11 -12.68 39.93
CA ASN A 372 -0.31 -13.66 39.17
C ASN A 372 0.66 -13.01 38.15
N GLY A 373 1.24 -11.85 38.50
CA GLY A 373 2.22 -11.12 37.69
C GLY A 373 1.65 -10.17 36.63
N LYS A 374 0.33 -10.15 36.43
CA LYS A 374 -0.38 -9.21 35.55
C LYS A 374 -1.17 -8.22 36.42
N CYS A 375 -1.50 -7.01 35.95
CA CYS A 375 -2.49 -6.19 36.67
C CYS A 375 -3.78 -6.97 36.84
N ASP A 376 -4.40 -6.75 37.98
CA ASP A 376 -5.77 -7.10 38.29
C ASP A 376 -6.72 -6.81 37.09
N PRO A 377 -7.62 -7.73 36.70
CA PRO A 377 -8.63 -7.47 35.68
C PRO A 377 -9.67 -6.42 36.11
N ASP A 378 -9.98 -6.36 37.41
CA ASP A 378 -11.15 -5.69 37.97
C ASP A 378 -10.78 -4.42 38.77
N SER A 379 -9.63 -4.41 39.46
CA SER A 379 -9.13 -3.26 40.26
C SER A 379 -8.49 -2.14 39.40
N PHE A 380 -9.19 -1.67 38.37
CA PHE A 380 -8.70 -0.59 37.52
C PHE A 380 -8.76 0.78 38.23
N ASN A 381 -7.67 1.55 38.18
CA ASN A 381 -7.53 2.90 38.74
C ASN A 381 -7.77 3.06 40.27
N ILE A 382 -7.77 2.00 41.07
CA ILE A 382 -7.96 2.13 42.54
C ILE A 382 -6.74 2.80 43.21
N HIS A 383 -5.54 2.56 42.68
CA HIS A 383 -4.29 3.20 43.10
C HIS A 383 -3.36 3.41 41.90
N GLY A 384 -2.58 4.49 41.92
CA GLY A 384 -1.43 4.68 41.04
C GLY A 384 -1.49 5.87 40.09
N LEU A 385 -2.47 6.77 40.18
CA LEU A 385 -2.74 7.79 39.16
C LEU A 385 -1.47 8.59 38.75
N ALA A 386 -1.08 8.49 37.48
CA ALA A 386 0.13 9.06 36.91
C ALA A 386 1.42 8.63 37.64
N ALA A 387 1.59 7.33 37.89
CA ALA A 387 2.82 6.78 38.45
C ALA A 387 3.91 6.61 37.36
N VAL A 388 5.17 6.64 37.79
CA VAL A 388 6.34 6.57 36.89
C VAL A 388 7.38 5.60 37.44
N ALA A 389 7.60 4.49 36.76
CA ALA A 389 8.55 3.44 37.13
C ALA A 389 9.61 3.28 36.03
N ILE A 390 10.87 3.68 36.30
CA ILE A 390 11.95 3.69 35.29
C ILE A 390 13.21 2.98 35.80
N GLY A 391 13.52 1.81 35.25
CA GLY A 391 14.77 1.11 35.52
C GLY A 391 14.63 -0.41 35.62
N TYR A 392 15.27 -1.02 36.61
CA TYR A 392 15.33 -2.47 36.79
C TYR A 392 14.69 -2.88 38.12
N ASN A 393 13.62 -3.68 38.06
CA ASN A 393 12.84 -4.14 39.21
C ASN A 393 12.38 -2.98 40.12
N VAL A 394 11.81 -1.94 39.52
CA VAL A 394 11.32 -0.72 40.19
C VAL A 394 9.79 -0.73 40.32
N THR A 395 9.26 -0.17 41.40
CA THR A 395 7.82 -0.14 41.70
C THR A 395 7.36 1.26 42.12
N ALA A 396 6.38 1.79 41.39
CA ALA A 396 5.64 3.03 41.68
C ALA A 396 4.14 2.69 41.66
N ASN A 397 3.59 2.27 42.80
CA ASN A 397 2.26 1.65 42.89
C ASN A 397 1.17 2.51 43.56
N GLN A 398 1.41 3.81 43.75
CA GLN A 398 0.48 4.76 44.35
C GLN A 398 0.43 6.07 43.58
N ASP A 399 -0.59 6.88 43.86
CA ASP A 399 -0.88 8.12 43.14
C ASP A 399 0.31 9.08 43.18
N HIS A 400 0.64 9.63 42.00
CA HIS A 400 1.67 10.65 41.80
C HIS A 400 3.07 10.24 42.30
N THR A 401 3.40 8.94 42.23
CA THR A 401 4.71 8.42 42.64
C THR A 401 5.69 8.30 41.47
N THR A 402 6.98 8.49 41.75
CA THR A 402 8.08 8.25 40.79
C THR A 402 9.16 7.38 41.42
N ALA A 403 9.40 6.19 40.86
CA ALA A 403 10.44 5.26 41.28
C ALA A 403 11.45 4.99 40.16
N MET A 404 12.73 5.25 40.44
CA MET A 404 13.79 5.22 39.43
C MET A 404 15.03 4.45 39.89
N GLY A 405 15.69 3.75 38.95
CA GLY A 405 17.00 3.12 39.18
C GLY A 405 16.96 1.59 39.27
N LYS A 406 17.49 1.02 40.35
CA LYS A 406 17.59 -0.46 40.52
C LYS A 406 17.08 -0.89 41.89
N PHE A 407 15.98 -1.65 41.93
CA PHE A 407 15.26 -1.97 43.17
C PHE A 407 14.92 -0.71 43.97
N ALA A 408 14.12 0.18 43.35
CA ALA A 408 13.51 1.36 43.98
C ALA A 408 12.00 1.12 44.14
N SER A 409 11.43 1.52 45.27
CA SER A 409 10.03 1.23 45.63
C SER A 409 9.40 2.40 46.40
N ASN A 410 8.24 2.87 45.94
CA ASN A 410 7.44 3.82 46.72
C ASN A 410 6.78 3.19 47.96
N ASN A 411 6.87 1.86 48.14
CA ASN A 411 6.49 1.14 49.35
C ASN A 411 5.05 1.41 49.84
N ASN A 412 4.10 1.59 48.90
CA ASN A 412 2.71 1.95 49.16
C ASN A 412 2.50 3.36 49.78
N PHE A 413 3.49 4.25 49.73
CA PHE A 413 3.32 5.68 49.99
C PHE A 413 3.00 6.44 48.70
N SER A 414 2.18 7.49 48.80
CA SER A 414 1.71 8.33 47.69
C SER A 414 2.50 9.64 47.59
N GLY A 415 2.54 10.25 46.40
CA GLY A 415 3.19 11.53 46.14
C GLY A 415 4.73 11.53 46.26
N THR A 416 5.35 10.36 46.33
CA THR A 416 6.78 10.21 46.62
C THR A 416 7.66 10.24 45.38
N PHE A 417 8.93 10.60 45.58
CA PHE A 417 10.00 10.35 44.63
C PHE A 417 11.06 9.45 45.28
N VAL A 418 11.44 8.37 44.61
CA VAL A 418 12.51 7.47 45.07
C VAL A 418 13.48 7.13 43.95
N TRP A 419 14.78 7.35 44.20
CA TRP A 419 15.86 6.98 43.29
C TRP A 419 16.89 6.09 43.98
N SER A 420 17.30 5.01 43.32
CA SER A 420 18.34 4.11 43.82
C SER A 420 19.43 3.83 42.79
N ASP A 421 20.67 3.84 43.26
CA ASP A 421 21.82 3.41 42.47
C ASP A 421 21.83 1.90 42.19
N GLY A 422 22.65 1.50 41.21
CA GLY A 422 22.78 0.11 40.75
C GLY A 422 23.39 -0.89 41.74
N SER A 423 23.66 -0.47 42.99
CA SER A 423 24.37 -1.23 44.03
C SER A 423 23.62 -2.47 44.53
N ALA A 424 22.28 -2.42 44.53
CA ALA A 424 21.42 -3.52 44.98
C ALA A 424 21.72 -4.83 44.23
N THR A 425 21.92 -5.92 44.96
CA THR A 425 22.25 -7.25 44.44
C THR A 425 21.03 -8.17 44.33
N ALA A 426 20.11 -8.07 45.29
CA ALA A 426 18.88 -8.84 45.38
C ALA A 426 17.67 -7.94 45.69
N SER A 427 16.46 -8.51 45.64
CA SER A 427 15.22 -7.80 46.01
C SER A 427 15.16 -7.39 47.49
N ALA A 428 15.94 -8.03 48.37
CA ALA A 428 16.12 -7.61 49.75
C ALA A 428 16.81 -6.22 49.86
N ASP A 429 17.61 -5.84 48.87
CA ASP A 429 18.33 -4.55 48.83
C ASP A 429 17.44 -3.41 48.26
N THR A 430 16.12 -3.59 48.24
CA THR A 430 15.16 -2.60 47.72
C THR A 430 15.19 -1.35 48.58
N PHE A 431 15.48 -0.21 47.95
CA PHE A 431 15.39 1.09 48.60
C PHE A 431 13.94 1.57 48.55
N ASN A 432 13.36 1.81 49.73
CA ASN A 432 11.95 2.06 49.93
C ASN A 432 11.71 3.47 50.46
N ASN A 433 10.61 4.10 50.05
CA ASN A 433 10.04 5.22 50.81
C ASN A 433 9.54 4.77 52.19
N THR A 434 9.49 5.72 53.12
CA THR A 434 9.04 5.55 54.52
C THR A 434 7.88 6.48 54.91
N ALA A 435 7.53 7.45 54.07
CA ALA A 435 6.40 8.37 54.28
C ALA A 435 5.77 8.87 52.97
N ASN A 436 4.53 9.35 53.04
CA ASN A 436 3.88 10.06 51.93
C ASN A 436 4.59 11.38 51.64
N ASN A 437 4.64 11.77 50.35
CA ASN A 437 5.28 12.99 49.85
C ASN A 437 6.81 13.08 50.12
N GLU A 438 7.47 11.96 50.40
CA GLU A 438 8.90 11.88 50.67
C GLU A 438 9.74 11.88 49.37
N PHE A 439 10.83 12.66 49.35
CA PHE A 439 11.93 12.49 48.39
C PHE A 439 13.03 11.64 49.03
N ALA A 440 13.29 10.45 48.48
CA ALA A 440 14.31 9.53 48.94
C ALA A 440 15.35 9.24 47.84
N ALA A 441 16.64 9.26 48.18
CA ALA A 441 17.70 8.91 47.22
C ALA A 441 18.82 8.09 47.86
N ARG A 442 19.26 7.00 47.21
CA ARG A 442 20.42 6.18 47.63
C ARG A 442 21.52 6.20 46.57
N ALA A 443 22.63 6.88 46.86
CA ALA A 443 23.89 6.73 46.15
C ALA A 443 24.97 6.18 47.11
N THR A 444 25.29 4.88 47.01
CA THR A 444 26.33 4.24 47.84
C THR A 444 27.72 4.79 47.55
N GLY A 445 27.98 5.22 46.30
CA GLY A 445 29.17 5.98 45.89
C GLY A 445 29.19 7.44 46.36
N GLY A 446 28.15 7.90 47.06
CA GLY A 446 28.01 9.29 47.54
C GLY A 446 27.42 10.26 46.51
N PHE A 447 27.12 11.48 46.98
CA PHE A 447 26.52 12.55 46.19
C PHE A 447 27.50 13.73 45.99
N ARG A 448 27.34 14.46 44.88
CA ARG A 448 28.13 15.66 44.56
C ARG A 448 27.22 16.74 43.99
N PHE A 449 27.21 17.91 44.63
CA PHE A 449 26.40 19.07 44.25
C PHE A 449 27.34 20.20 43.84
N ARG A 450 27.07 20.89 42.73
CA ARG A 450 27.92 21.95 42.18
C ARG A 450 27.09 23.13 41.69
N THR A 451 27.62 24.33 41.88
CA THR A 451 26.95 25.60 41.56
C THR A 451 27.73 26.46 40.57
N ASN A 452 28.82 25.94 39.99
CA ASN A 452 29.56 26.59 38.91
C ASN A 452 30.00 25.61 37.82
N LEU A 453 30.19 26.12 36.59
CA LEU A 453 30.57 25.32 35.41
C LEU A 453 31.89 24.57 35.58
N ALA A 454 32.85 25.14 36.32
CA ALA A 454 34.14 24.52 36.60
C ALA A 454 34.08 23.36 37.63
N GLY A 455 32.92 23.10 38.25
CA GLY A 455 32.76 22.03 39.23
C GLY A 455 33.58 22.21 40.52
N THR A 456 34.07 23.41 40.81
CA THR A 456 34.90 23.71 41.98
C THR A 456 34.07 24.14 43.20
N THR A 457 32.94 24.84 42.99
CA THR A 457 32.09 25.36 44.07
C THR A 457 30.92 24.42 44.34
N GLY A 458 30.72 24.05 45.61
CA GLY A 458 29.64 23.19 46.08
C GLY A 458 30.07 22.25 47.20
N CYS A 459 29.32 21.16 47.38
CA CYS A 459 29.56 20.19 48.46
C CYS A 459 29.44 18.74 47.98
N ASN A 460 29.98 17.81 48.78
CA ASN A 460 29.88 16.38 48.58
C ASN A 460 29.36 15.70 49.84
N LEU A 461 28.60 14.63 49.69
CA LEU A 461 28.33 13.65 50.74
C LEU A 461 29.07 12.35 50.33
N PRO A 462 30.25 12.05 50.90
CA PRO A 462 31.08 10.93 50.44
C PRO A 462 30.40 9.56 50.60
N ALA A 463 30.88 8.58 49.83
CA ALA A 463 30.50 7.17 49.98
C ALA A 463 30.61 6.71 51.44
N GLY A 464 29.52 6.13 51.98
CA GLY A 464 29.46 5.64 53.35
C GLY A 464 29.54 6.72 54.45
N SER A 465 29.41 8.01 54.14
CA SER A 465 29.54 9.10 55.10
C SER A 465 28.24 9.89 55.30
N GLY A 466 27.98 10.28 56.55
CA GLY A 466 26.94 11.25 56.91
C GLY A 466 27.41 12.72 56.94
N VAL A 467 28.67 13.00 56.58
CA VAL A 467 29.29 14.33 56.75
C VAL A 467 29.43 15.06 55.42
N TRP A 468 28.95 16.30 55.38
CA TRP A 468 29.01 17.16 54.20
C TRP A 468 30.38 17.85 54.06
N ASN A 469 31.10 17.49 53.00
CA ASN A 469 32.40 18.07 52.64
C ASN A 469 32.22 19.15 51.56
N CYS A 470 32.08 20.41 51.99
CA CYS A 470 31.99 21.60 51.14
C CYS A 470 33.37 22.15 50.76
N THR A 471 33.51 22.70 49.54
CA THR A 471 34.80 23.24 49.07
C THR A 471 35.25 24.44 49.90
N SER A 472 36.43 24.33 50.54
CA SER A 472 37.05 25.43 51.28
C SER A 472 38.57 25.52 51.06
N SER A 473 39.03 25.29 49.83
CA SER A 473 40.45 25.43 49.49
C SER A 473 40.89 26.89 49.50
N ARG A 474 42.18 27.12 49.82
CA ARG A 474 42.83 28.42 49.61
C ARG A 474 42.90 28.79 48.12
N THR A 475 42.89 27.81 47.22
CA THR A 475 42.85 28.03 45.75
C THR A 475 41.47 28.39 45.22
N THR A 476 40.42 28.30 46.04
CA THR A 476 39.03 28.63 45.69
C THR A 476 38.47 29.79 46.51
N LYS A 477 39.35 30.53 47.22
CA LYS A 477 39.01 31.69 48.05
C LYS A 477 40.06 32.78 47.82
N GLN A 478 39.64 34.04 47.91
CA GLN A 478 40.48 35.23 47.69
C GLN A 478 40.11 36.32 48.70
N ASN A 479 40.79 37.47 48.65
CA ASN A 479 40.51 38.63 49.51
C ASN A 479 40.57 38.31 51.02
N PHE A 480 41.56 37.51 51.44
CA PHE A 480 41.78 37.15 52.84
C PHE A 480 42.14 38.40 53.67
N ALA A 481 41.35 38.68 54.71
CA ALA A 481 41.61 39.71 55.71
C ALA A 481 41.83 39.08 57.10
N THR A 482 42.45 39.83 58.01
CA THR A 482 42.52 39.49 59.44
C THR A 482 41.21 39.85 60.13
N VAL A 483 40.92 39.19 61.26
CA VAL A 483 39.71 39.40 62.06
C VAL A 483 40.12 39.94 63.43
N ASN A 484 39.46 41.02 63.88
CA ASN A 484 39.63 41.53 65.24
C ASN A 484 38.84 40.66 66.23
N GLY A 485 39.55 39.91 67.07
CA GLY A 485 38.95 38.99 68.03
C GLY A 485 38.08 39.68 69.08
N GLU A 486 38.51 40.83 69.60
CA GLU A 486 37.78 41.57 70.63
C GLU A 486 36.49 42.19 70.10
N GLU A 487 36.52 42.74 68.88
CA GLU A 487 35.33 43.27 68.20
C GLU A 487 34.34 42.14 67.88
N LEU A 488 34.84 40.98 67.44
CA LEU A 488 34.01 39.81 67.17
C LEU A 488 33.38 39.27 68.47
N LEU A 489 34.13 39.20 69.58
CA LEU A 489 33.58 38.83 70.88
C LEU A 489 32.53 39.84 71.38
N ALA A 490 32.70 41.14 71.13
CA ALA A 490 31.69 42.15 71.45
C ALA A 490 30.40 41.93 70.65
N LYS A 491 30.51 41.63 69.35
CA LYS A 491 29.38 41.27 68.47
C LYS A 491 28.68 39.99 68.90
N VAL A 492 29.42 38.91 69.16
CA VAL A 492 28.88 37.63 69.68
C VAL A 492 28.18 37.82 71.03
N ARG A 493 28.69 38.69 71.90
CA ARG A 493 28.09 38.98 73.22
C ARG A 493 26.80 39.81 73.12
N ALA A 494 26.65 40.63 72.09
CA ALA A 494 25.46 41.45 71.86
C ALA A 494 24.35 40.71 71.07
N MET A 495 24.72 39.74 70.24
CA MET A 495 23.80 38.97 69.41
C MET A 495 22.91 38.05 70.28
N PRO A 496 21.57 38.09 70.13
CA PRO A 496 20.68 37.15 70.80
C PRO A 496 20.94 35.70 70.39
N ILE A 497 21.08 34.81 71.38
CA ILE A 497 20.99 33.36 71.21
C ILE A 497 19.70 32.93 71.91
N THR A 498 18.76 32.34 71.17
CA THR A 498 17.46 31.92 71.70
C THR A 498 17.17 30.47 71.34
N THR A 499 16.18 29.87 72.01
CA THR A 499 15.56 28.63 71.52
C THR A 499 14.30 28.96 70.74
N TRP A 500 14.06 28.22 69.66
CA TRP A 500 12.96 28.45 68.73
C TRP A 500 12.50 27.13 68.10
N ASN A 501 11.41 27.18 67.33
CA ASN A 501 10.90 26.10 66.50
C ASN A 501 10.38 26.71 65.20
N TYR A 502 10.38 25.98 64.09
CA TYR A 502 9.72 26.47 62.89
C TYR A 502 8.19 26.58 63.12
N THR A 503 7.55 27.52 62.43
CA THR A 503 6.10 27.76 62.53
C THR A 503 5.24 26.58 62.04
N SER A 504 5.85 25.66 61.28
CA SER A 504 5.27 24.40 60.80
C SER A 504 5.69 23.16 61.61
N GLU A 505 6.53 23.30 62.64
CA GLU A 505 6.94 22.20 63.53
C GLU A 505 6.02 22.10 64.75
N GLY A 506 5.92 20.88 65.31
CA GLY A 506 5.24 20.67 66.59
C GLY A 506 5.98 21.39 67.73
N ALA A 507 5.25 22.10 68.59
CA ALA A 507 5.78 22.99 69.63
C ALA A 507 6.71 22.35 70.70
N GLN A 508 6.88 21.02 70.68
CA GLN A 508 7.83 20.27 71.52
C GLN A 508 9.24 20.20 70.91
N VAL A 509 9.38 20.40 69.59
CA VAL A 509 10.69 20.51 68.92
C VAL A 509 11.31 21.85 69.34
N ARG A 510 12.59 21.85 69.73
CA ARG A 510 13.33 23.08 70.08
C ARG A 510 14.73 23.05 69.47
N HIS A 511 15.00 24.03 68.62
CA HIS A 511 16.33 24.36 68.10
C HIS A 511 16.97 25.45 68.99
N LEU A 512 18.29 25.63 68.88
CA LEU A 512 19.07 26.63 69.62
C LEU A 512 20.01 27.35 68.66
N GLY A 513 19.98 28.69 68.65
CA GLY A 513 20.88 29.50 67.84
C GLY A 513 20.50 30.98 67.75
N PRO A 514 21.27 31.78 67.00
CA PRO A 514 20.85 33.12 66.59
C PRO A 514 19.76 33.06 65.52
N VAL A 515 19.00 34.15 65.38
CA VAL A 515 18.11 34.39 64.23
C VAL A 515 18.94 34.98 63.08
N ALA A 516 18.52 34.78 61.84
CA ALA A 516 19.32 35.14 60.68
C ALA A 516 19.54 36.66 60.55
N GLU A 517 18.52 37.45 60.84
CA GLU A 517 18.55 38.89 60.79
C GLU A 517 19.53 39.49 61.81
N ASP A 518 19.56 38.97 63.04
CA ASP A 518 20.51 39.36 64.09
C ASP A 518 21.95 39.00 63.68
N PHE A 519 22.17 37.80 63.14
CA PHE A 519 23.48 37.34 62.67
C PHE A 519 24.00 38.20 61.51
N PHE A 520 23.12 38.53 60.55
CA PHE A 520 23.46 39.40 59.43
C PHE A 520 23.72 40.84 59.88
N GLN A 521 22.95 41.37 60.83
CA GLN A 521 23.19 42.70 61.42
C GLN A 521 24.52 42.75 62.19
N ALA A 522 24.92 41.68 62.86
CA ALA A 522 26.17 41.61 63.61
C ALA A 522 27.42 41.46 62.73
N PHE A 523 27.35 40.63 61.66
CA PHE A 523 28.54 40.21 60.90
C PHE A 523 28.51 40.53 59.40
N GLY A 524 27.35 40.78 58.78
CA GLY A 524 27.22 41.03 57.34
C GLY A 524 27.60 39.86 56.44
N LEU A 525 27.58 38.63 56.97
CA LEU A 525 27.96 37.40 56.25
C LEU A 525 26.74 36.68 55.69
N GLY A 526 26.86 36.16 54.47
CA GLY A 526 25.80 35.48 53.72
C GLY A 526 25.41 36.21 52.44
N VAL A 527 24.32 35.77 51.80
CA VAL A 527 23.77 36.38 50.56
C VAL A 527 22.60 37.34 50.84
N GLY A 528 22.08 37.31 52.07
CA GLY A 528 20.98 38.15 52.55
C GLY A 528 20.72 37.89 54.04
N ASN A 529 19.77 38.63 54.63
CA ASN A 529 19.51 38.63 56.07
C ASN A 529 18.59 37.51 56.57
N THR A 530 17.91 36.77 55.69
CA THR A 530 16.89 35.76 56.08
C THR A 530 17.44 34.32 56.13
N SER A 531 18.76 34.12 56.06
CA SER A 531 19.40 32.79 56.09
C SER A 531 20.83 32.84 56.61
N ILE A 532 21.22 31.91 57.48
CA ILE A 532 22.59 31.81 57.98
C ILE A 532 23.40 30.77 57.19
N GLY A 533 24.56 31.17 56.66
CA GLY A 533 25.52 30.23 56.10
C GLY A 533 26.14 29.36 57.19
N ILE A 534 25.95 28.04 57.12
CA ILE A 534 26.48 27.09 58.13
C ILE A 534 28.01 27.21 58.26
N GLN A 535 28.70 27.44 57.14
CA GLN A 535 30.15 27.67 57.13
C GLN A 535 30.55 29.00 57.78
N ASP A 536 29.74 30.05 57.65
CA ASP A 536 30.00 31.37 58.24
C ASP A 536 29.75 31.34 59.75
N LEU A 537 28.68 30.67 60.21
CA LEU A 537 28.40 30.42 61.62
C LEU A 537 29.53 29.63 62.30
N ALA A 538 30.04 28.59 61.63
CA ALA A 538 31.20 27.84 62.10
C ALA A 538 32.49 28.69 62.12
N GLY A 539 32.68 29.56 61.11
CA GLY A 539 33.80 30.49 61.03
C GLY A 539 33.80 31.52 62.17
N VAL A 540 32.65 32.16 62.45
CA VAL A 540 32.46 33.07 63.59
C VAL A 540 32.70 32.34 64.91
N SER A 541 32.18 31.11 65.05
CA SER A 541 32.35 30.30 66.27
C SER A 541 33.83 29.99 66.55
N LEU A 542 34.59 29.56 65.53
CA LEU A 542 36.02 29.28 65.67
C LEU A 542 36.84 30.56 65.95
N ALA A 543 36.48 31.68 65.33
CA ALA A 543 37.11 32.97 65.61
C ALA A 543 36.84 33.47 67.04
N ALA A 544 35.61 33.28 67.54
CA ALA A 544 35.24 33.61 68.92
C ALA A 544 36.00 32.74 69.94
N VAL A 545 36.11 31.43 69.69
CA VAL A 545 36.89 30.52 70.55
C VAL A 545 38.36 30.91 70.59
N LYS A 546 38.97 31.26 69.45
CA LYS A 546 40.36 31.73 69.41
C LYS A 546 40.54 33.04 70.19
N ALA A 547 39.67 34.03 69.97
CA ALA A 547 39.73 35.30 70.68
C ALA A 547 39.55 35.14 72.21
N LEU A 548 38.70 34.18 72.63
CA LEU A 548 38.50 33.87 74.04
C LEU A 548 39.72 33.19 74.67
N GLU A 549 40.42 32.32 73.93
CA GLU A 549 41.69 31.72 74.35
C GLU A 549 42.78 32.78 74.53
N GLU A 550 42.97 33.66 73.54
CA GLU A 550 43.91 34.78 73.57
C GLU A 550 43.67 35.71 74.79
N ARG A 551 42.40 36.11 75.04
CA ARG A 551 42.03 36.88 76.23
C ARG A 551 42.24 36.10 77.54
N THR A 552 42.01 34.78 77.55
CA THR A 552 42.21 33.95 78.74
C THR A 552 43.69 33.81 79.09
N ALA A 553 44.57 33.67 78.09
CA ALA A 553 46.02 33.67 78.29
C ALA A 553 46.51 35.02 78.83
N GLU A 554 46.00 36.14 78.31
CA GLU A 554 46.32 37.48 78.83
C GLU A 554 45.87 37.66 80.29
N LEU A 555 44.67 37.20 80.64
CA LEU A 555 44.15 37.23 82.00
C LEU A 555 44.97 36.36 82.97
N GLN A 556 45.44 35.19 82.51
CA GLN A 556 46.33 34.32 83.29
C GLN A 556 47.70 34.99 83.53
N ALA A 557 48.30 35.58 82.50
CA ALA A 557 49.56 36.31 82.63
C ALA A 557 49.44 37.48 83.63
N LYS A 558 48.38 38.29 83.53
CA LYS A 558 48.08 39.37 84.48
C LYS A 558 47.81 38.85 85.90
N SER A 559 47.21 37.66 86.06
CA SER A 559 47.03 37.05 87.38
C SER A 559 48.35 36.62 88.03
N VAL A 560 49.35 36.17 87.25
CA VAL A 560 50.69 35.84 87.74
C VAL A 560 51.48 37.10 88.10
N GLU A 561 51.36 38.15 87.29
CA GLU A 561 51.93 39.48 87.57
C GLU A 561 51.38 40.05 88.89
N VAL A 562 50.06 40.06 89.08
CA VAL A 562 49.41 40.53 90.30
C VAL A 562 49.84 39.74 91.55
N GLU A 563 50.03 38.43 91.46
CA GLU A 563 50.47 37.61 92.60
C GLU A 563 51.96 37.83 92.93
N THR A 564 52.77 38.12 91.91
CA THR A 564 54.18 38.53 92.09
C THR A 564 54.24 39.89 92.80
N LEU A 565 53.49 40.89 92.33
CA LEU A 565 53.40 42.21 92.95
C LEU A 565 52.85 42.17 94.39
N ARG A 566 51.92 41.24 94.69
CA ARG A 566 51.45 40.97 96.06
C ARG A 566 52.55 40.41 96.95
N THR A 567 53.37 39.50 96.41
CA THR A 567 54.50 38.89 97.13
C THR A 567 55.57 39.95 97.45
N GLU A 568 55.92 40.81 96.48
CA GLU A 568 56.84 41.93 96.67
C GLU A 568 56.30 42.96 97.68
N LEU A 569 55.01 43.30 97.62
CA LEU A 569 54.38 44.21 98.57
C LEU A 569 54.35 43.63 100.00
N GLY A 570 54.13 42.31 100.14
CA GLY A 570 54.24 41.60 101.42
C GLY A 570 55.65 41.62 102.00
N ALA A 571 56.67 41.44 101.14
CA ALA A 571 58.07 41.57 101.54
C ALA A 571 58.42 43.01 101.96
N MET A 572 57.97 44.03 101.21
CA MET A 572 58.17 45.44 101.57
C MET A 572 57.49 45.82 102.89
N ARG A 573 56.26 45.34 103.15
CA ARG A 573 55.59 45.55 104.44
C ARG A 573 56.38 44.92 105.59
N SER A 574 56.81 43.68 105.43
CA SER A 574 57.65 42.97 106.41
C SER A 574 58.98 43.71 106.69
N ALA A 575 59.58 44.29 105.65
CA ALA A 575 60.80 45.10 105.77
C ALA A 575 60.54 46.43 106.50
N ASN A 576 59.40 47.08 106.25
CA ASN A 576 59.01 48.31 106.96
C ASN A 576 58.72 48.05 108.44
N GLU A 577 57.97 47.00 108.80
CA GLU A 577 57.77 46.61 110.20
C GLU A 577 59.09 46.30 110.92
N ALA A 578 60.06 45.71 110.21
CA ALA A 578 61.40 45.45 110.74
C ALA A 578 62.24 46.74 110.89
N LEU A 579 62.01 47.76 110.05
CA LEU A 579 62.63 49.08 110.18
C LEU A 579 61.99 49.88 111.33
N GLU A 580 60.67 49.84 111.49
CA GLU A 580 59.95 50.47 112.61
C GLU A 580 60.41 49.90 113.95
N LYS A 581 60.45 48.58 114.11
CA LYS A 581 60.97 47.91 115.33
C LYS A 581 62.45 48.26 115.61
N ARG A 582 63.25 48.50 114.56
CA ARG A 582 64.64 48.99 114.71
C ARG A 582 64.69 50.47 115.12
N LEU A 583 63.76 51.29 114.65
CA LEU A 583 63.61 52.68 115.09
C LEU A 583 63.22 52.74 116.57
N GLU A 584 62.21 51.98 116.99
CA GLU A 584 61.78 51.87 118.38
C GLU A 584 62.94 51.44 119.31
N ALA A 585 63.72 50.43 118.90
CA ALA A 585 64.89 49.98 119.66
C ALA A 585 66.00 51.05 119.76
N ILE A 586 66.20 51.85 118.72
CA ILE A 586 67.16 52.98 118.72
C ILE A 586 66.64 54.14 119.59
N GLU A 587 65.34 54.47 119.52
CA GLU A 587 64.75 55.46 120.41
C GLU A 587 64.80 55.05 121.88
N ALA A 588 64.60 53.77 122.17
CA ALA A 588 64.73 53.23 123.53
C ALA A 588 66.17 53.37 124.05
N SER A 589 67.19 53.10 123.23
CA SER A 589 68.59 53.27 123.65
C SER A 589 68.99 54.74 123.84
N LEU A 590 68.47 55.65 123.01
CA LEU A 590 68.65 57.10 123.17
C LEU A 590 68.00 57.62 124.47
N LYS A 591 66.81 57.13 124.83
CA LYS A 591 66.14 57.44 126.11
C LYS A 591 66.86 56.83 127.32
N ALA A 592 67.63 55.76 127.14
CA ALA A 592 68.38 55.07 128.19
C ALA A 592 69.79 55.64 128.46
N THR A 593 70.23 56.68 127.74
CA THR A 593 71.56 57.28 127.91
C THR A 593 71.53 58.44 128.92
N PRO A 594 72.17 58.33 130.10
CA PRO A 594 72.29 59.46 131.02
C PRO A 594 73.18 60.55 130.43
N LYS A 595 72.85 61.82 130.72
CA LYS A 595 73.84 62.90 130.55
C LYS A 595 74.96 62.75 131.59
N GLN A 596 76.15 63.20 131.21
CA GLN A 596 77.26 63.46 132.14
C GLN A 596 76.89 64.54 133.16
#